data_AF-M1BCY0-F1
#
_entry.id   AF-M1BCY0-F1
#
_cell.length_a   1.000
_cell.length_b   1.000
_cell.length_c   1.000
_cell.angle_alpha   90.00
_cell.angle_beta   90.00
_cell.angle_gamma   90.00
#
_symmetry.space_group_name_H-M   'P 1'
#
loop_
_entity.id
_entity.type
_entity.pdbx_description
1 polymer ?
#
loop_
_entity_poly.entity_id
_entity_poly.type
_entity_poly.pdbx_seq_one_letter_code
_entity_poly.pdbx_strand_id
1 'polypeptide(L)'
;MRDTLEQAREPNLNLKGYLQNAYVHPVFKDDDEDEDEDFMMKLETDSVLVPTKRQSRMNTPVPSKVSAGSSPSLPDVVIHEQ
;
A
#
# COMPACT_ATOMS: atom_id res chain seq x y z
N MET A 1 -14.62 -6.94 8.67
CA MET A 1 -13.31 -7.14 9.32
C MET A 1 -12.75 -8.50 8.90
N ARG A 2 -12.41 -8.67 7.61
CA ARG A 2 -11.82 -9.94 7.13
C ARG A 2 -10.31 -9.95 7.37
N ASP A 3 -9.67 -8.84 7.04
CA ASP A 3 -8.23 -8.63 7.19
C ASP A 3 -7.77 -8.81 8.64
N THR A 4 -8.54 -8.30 9.62
CA THR A 4 -8.24 -8.47 11.05
C THR A 4 -8.33 -9.93 11.51
N LEU A 5 -9.28 -10.70 10.95
CA LEU A 5 -9.46 -12.12 11.30
C LEU A 5 -8.34 -12.96 10.67
N GLU A 6 -7.98 -12.66 9.42
CA GLU A 6 -6.85 -13.25 8.69
C GLU A 6 -5.53 -13.00 9.42
N GLN A 7 -5.26 -11.77 9.83
CA GLN A 7 -4.05 -11.42 10.58
C GLN A 7 -3.97 -12.16 11.93
N ALA A 8 -5.11 -12.42 12.58
CA ALA A 8 -5.16 -13.21 13.81
C ALA A 8 -4.92 -14.71 13.56
N ARG A 9 -5.29 -15.21 12.37
CA ARG A 9 -5.16 -16.62 11.99
C ARG A 9 -3.75 -16.93 11.49
N GLU A 10 -3.19 -16.08 10.66
CA GLU A 10 -1.86 -16.23 10.04
C GLU A 10 -1.03 -14.95 10.23
N PRO A 11 -0.51 -14.70 11.45
CA PRO A 11 0.18 -13.45 11.77
C PRO A 11 1.51 -13.26 11.03
N ASN A 12 2.12 -14.34 10.52
CA ASN A 12 3.40 -14.33 9.81
C ASN A 12 3.23 -14.56 8.30
N LEU A 13 2.05 -14.33 7.74
CA LEU A 13 1.81 -14.48 6.30
C LEU A 13 2.63 -13.45 5.52
N ASN A 14 3.52 -13.92 4.64
CA ASN A 14 4.22 -13.04 3.70
C ASN A 14 3.27 -12.62 2.57
N LEU A 15 2.51 -11.55 2.83
CA LEU A 15 1.51 -11.04 1.88
C LEU A 15 2.15 -10.59 0.55
N LYS A 16 3.38 -10.03 0.59
CA LYS A 16 4.11 -9.60 -0.61
C LYS A 16 4.38 -10.80 -1.53
N GLY A 17 5.03 -11.83 -0.98
CA GLY A 17 5.33 -13.06 -1.74
C GLY A 17 4.06 -13.78 -2.21
N TYR A 18 3.01 -13.81 -1.38
CA TYR A 18 1.74 -14.42 -1.75
C TYR A 18 1.07 -13.74 -2.95
N LEU A 19 1.15 -12.40 -3.04
CA LEU A 19 0.51 -11.63 -4.10
C LEU A 19 1.38 -11.45 -5.35
N GLN A 20 2.69 -11.71 -5.26
CA GLN A 20 3.68 -11.47 -6.33
C GLN A 20 3.25 -12.06 -7.67
N ASN A 21 2.80 -13.32 -7.69
CA ASN A 21 2.46 -14.04 -8.91
C ASN A 21 0.94 -14.21 -9.12
N ALA A 22 0.11 -13.62 -8.25
CA ALA A 22 -1.33 -13.85 -8.21
C ALA A 22 -2.08 -13.33 -9.44
N TYR A 23 -1.53 -12.31 -10.12
CA TYR A 23 -2.15 -11.65 -11.27
C TYR A 23 -1.34 -11.74 -12.56
N VAL A 24 -0.31 -12.60 -12.59
CA VAL A 24 0.40 -12.90 -13.84
C VAL A 24 -0.57 -13.60 -14.79
N HIS A 25 -0.69 -13.10 -16.01
CA HIS A 25 -1.55 -13.69 -17.01
C HIS A 25 -1.04 -15.10 -17.37
N PRO A 26 -1.88 -16.13 -17.52
CA PRO A 26 -1.44 -17.52 -17.68
C PRO A 26 -0.40 -17.75 -18.79
N VAL A 27 -0.45 -16.96 -19.86
CA VAL A 27 0.51 -17.03 -20.98
C VAL A 27 1.94 -16.68 -20.56
N PHE A 28 2.12 -15.89 -19.51
CA PHE A 28 3.42 -15.45 -19.01
C PHE A 28 3.85 -16.20 -17.74
N LYS A 29 3.14 -17.27 -17.35
CA LYS A 29 3.47 -18.06 -16.16
C LYS A 29 4.52 -19.14 -16.41
N ASP A 30 4.82 -19.41 -17.68
CA ASP A 30 5.74 -20.48 -18.11
C ASP A 30 7.15 -19.95 -18.44
N ASP A 31 7.34 -18.62 -18.47
CA ASP A 31 8.66 -17.99 -18.58
C ASP A 31 9.26 -17.89 -17.16
N ASP A 32 10.56 -18.15 -17.03
CA ASP A 32 11.26 -18.45 -15.77
C ASP A 32 10.95 -17.48 -14.60
N GLU A 33 10.71 -18.03 -13.39
CA GLU A 33 10.38 -17.30 -12.14
C GLU A 33 11.37 -16.20 -11.76
N ASP A 34 12.59 -16.22 -12.31
CA ASP A 34 13.64 -15.23 -12.08
C ASP A 34 13.36 -13.88 -12.77
N GLU A 35 12.63 -13.85 -13.90
CA GLU A 35 12.33 -12.61 -14.65
C GLU A 35 11.19 -11.80 -13.98
N ASP A 36 10.33 -12.48 -13.21
CA ASP A 36 9.20 -11.90 -12.48
C ASP A 36 9.64 -11.00 -11.32
N GLU A 37 10.73 -11.37 -10.65
CA GLU A 37 11.26 -10.65 -9.49
C GLU A 37 11.86 -9.29 -9.91
N ASP A 38 12.56 -9.26 -11.04
CA ASP A 38 13.10 -8.06 -11.66
C ASP A 38 11.99 -7.11 -12.15
N PHE A 39 10.93 -7.65 -12.76
CA PHE A 39 9.77 -6.85 -13.19
C PHE A 39 9.05 -6.20 -12.00
N MET A 40 8.87 -6.94 -10.90
CA MET A 40 8.23 -6.42 -9.69
C MET A 40 9.08 -5.37 -8.98
N MET A 41 10.39 -5.57 -8.89
CA MET A 41 11.31 -4.57 -8.34
C MET A 41 11.23 -3.27 -9.14
N LYS A 42 11.16 -3.38 -10.48
CA LYS A 42 10.98 -2.24 -11.36
C LYS A 42 9.62 -1.54 -11.20
N LEU A 43 8.54 -2.29 -11.00
CA LEU A 43 7.21 -1.71 -10.73
C LEU A 43 7.16 -0.94 -9.41
N GLU A 44 7.78 -1.50 -8.36
CA GLU A 44 7.88 -0.86 -7.05
C GLU A 44 8.65 0.47 -7.15
N THR A 45 9.76 0.51 -7.89
CA THR A 45 10.55 1.74 -8.10
C THR A 45 9.88 2.75 -9.02
N ASP A 46 9.14 2.29 -10.04
CA ASP A 46 8.50 3.15 -11.04
C ASP A 46 7.14 3.73 -10.55
N SER A 47 6.62 3.24 -9.42
CA SER A 47 5.34 3.66 -8.83
C SER A 47 5.42 5.01 -8.08
N VAL A 48 5.91 6.05 -8.75
CA VAL A 48 5.94 7.41 -8.20
C VAL A 48 4.50 7.94 -8.10
N LEU A 49 4.06 8.20 -6.86
CA LEU A 49 2.77 8.85 -6.61
C LEU A 49 2.78 10.27 -7.19
N VAL A 50 2.10 10.46 -8.32
CA VAL A 50 1.92 11.78 -8.93
C VAL A 50 0.83 12.54 -8.15
N PRO A 51 1.15 13.68 -7.51
CA PRO A 51 0.12 14.48 -6.86
C PRO A 51 -0.90 14.97 -7.88
N THR A 52 -2.14 14.52 -7.76
CA THR A 52 -3.23 15.00 -8.63
C THR A 52 -4.04 16.06 -7.92
N LYS A 53 -4.19 17.23 -8.55
CA LYS A 53 -5.06 18.29 -8.04
C LYS A 53 -6.47 18.12 -8.61
N ARG A 54 -7.40 17.65 -7.79
CA ARG A 54 -8.83 17.66 -8.15
C ARG A 54 -9.44 18.97 -7.65
N GLN A 55 -10.05 19.74 -8.55
CA GLN A 55 -10.93 20.83 -8.16
C GLN A 55 -12.23 20.19 -7.69
N SER A 56 -12.44 20.13 -6.38
CA SER A 56 -13.73 19.75 -5.85
C SER A 56 -14.74 20.82 -6.25
N ARG A 57 -15.69 20.49 -7.12
CA ARG A 57 -16.94 21.27 -7.24
C ARG A 57 -17.78 20.92 -6.02
N MET A 58 -17.40 21.48 -4.87
CA MET A 58 -18.13 21.39 -3.61
C MET A 58 -19.53 21.98 -3.82
N ASN A 59 -20.47 21.16 -4.26
CA ASN A 59 -21.89 21.44 -4.13
C ASN A 59 -22.53 20.38 -3.24
N THR A 60 -21.97 20.21 -2.04
CA THR A 60 -22.73 19.65 -0.92
C THR A 60 -23.36 20.85 -0.21
N PRO A 61 -24.69 21.00 -0.18
CA PRO A 61 -25.38 22.19 0.36
C PRO A 61 -25.10 22.50 1.84
N VAL A 62 -24.46 21.58 2.57
CA VAL A 62 -24.25 21.67 4.02
C VAL A 62 -22.75 21.61 4.35
N PRO A 63 -22.20 22.60 5.08
CA PRO A 63 -20.83 22.54 5.56
C PRO A 63 -20.68 21.47 6.66
N SER A 64 -19.62 20.67 6.60
CA SER A 64 -19.28 19.72 7.67
C SER A 64 -18.80 20.49 8.91
N LYS A 65 -19.44 20.22 10.06
CA LYS A 65 -19.11 20.81 11.36
C LYS A 65 -18.09 19.95 12.12
N VAL A 66 -16.87 19.81 11.63
CA VAL A 66 -15.78 19.33 12.51
C VAL A 66 -14.43 19.88 12.03
N SER A 67 -13.75 20.47 13.00
CA SER A 67 -12.58 21.33 12.87
C SER A 67 -11.28 20.55 12.78
N ALA A 68 -10.33 21.20 12.12
CA ALA A 68 -8.88 21.16 12.28
C ALA A 68 -8.27 20.16 13.28
N GLY A 69 -7.27 19.42 12.79
CA GLY A 69 -6.15 18.93 13.59
C GLY A 69 -6.12 17.42 13.80
N SER A 70 -5.69 16.67 12.79
CA SER A 70 -5.23 15.29 12.99
C SER A 70 -4.16 14.94 11.95
N SER A 71 -3.03 15.63 12.00
CA SER A 71 -1.77 14.99 11.61
C SER A 71 -1.27 14.25 12.86
N PRO A 72 -1.23 12.90 12.89
CA PRO A 72 -0.39 12.24 13.86
C PRO A 72 1.06 12.50 13.45
N SER A 73 1.74 13.41 14.15
CA SER A 73 3.20 13.48 14.11
C SER A 73 3.75 12.14 14.57
N LEU A 74 4.57 11.50 13.73
CA LEU A 74 5.32 10.30 14.08
C LEU A 74 6.10 10.56 15.39
N PRO A 75 6.08 9.65 16.38
CA PRO A 75 6.93 9.80 17.54
C PRO A 75 8.39 9.64 17.12
N ASP A 76 9.19 10.63 17.51
CA ASP A 76 10.64 10.67 17.41
C ASP A 76 11.23 9.41 18.08
N VAL A 77 11.89 8.55 17.29
CA VAL A 77 12.61 7.39 17.83
C VAL A 77 13.89 7.94 18.47
N VAL A 78 13.83 8.09 19.79
CA VAL A 78 15.00 8.36 20.62
C VAL A 78 15.97 7.19 20.47
N ILE A 79 17.07 7.41 19.76
CA ILE A 79 18.22 6.51 19.76
C ILE A 79 18.92 6.71 21.11
N HIS A 80 18.80 5.71 21.98
CA HIS A 80 19.62 5.52 23.17
C HIS A 80 19.72 4.01 23.43
N GLU A 81 20.81 3.32 23.78
CA GLU A 81 22.28 3.43 23.77
C GLU A 81 22.77 1.96 23.93
N GLN A 82 24.07 1.71 23.74
CA GLN A 82 25.01 1.04 24.67
C GLN A 82 26.30 0.74 23.91
#